data_AF-A0A914JRK8-F1
#
_entry.id   AF-A0A914JRK8-F1
#
_cell.length_a   1.000
_cell.length_b   1.000
_cell.length_c   1.000
_cell.angle_alpha   90.00
_cell.angle_beta   90.00
_cell.angle_gamma   90.00
#
_symmetry.space_group_name_H-M   'P 1'
#
loop_
_entity.id
_entity.type
_entity.pdbx_description
1 polymer ?
#
loop_
_entity_poly.entity_id
_entity_poly.type
_entity_poly.pdbx_seq_one_letter_code
_entity_poly.pdbx_strand_id
1 'polypeptide(L)'
;MMKTVHELGLALSRKEFNAAADFCFLAANLLDSDYDCFEQQDFIQNDDEEPFRKHITLINASLPDDKYYSTQTSYGWSITDFQATEIYDFAIRMKHSPESSQGSDEYPLLQGSDEYRSLQGSDEYQKCRLEYAHLL
;
A
#
# COMPACT_ATOMS: atom_id res chain seq x y z
N MET A 1 8.16 -13.72 -15.60
CA MET A 1 7.01 -12.85 -15.93
C MET A 1 6.69 -11.89 -14.79
N MET A 2 6.64 -12.34 -13.53
CA MET A 2 6.36 -11.48 -12.35
C MET A 2 7.42 -10.40 -12.07
N LYS A 3 8.72 -10.73 -12.23
CA LYS A 3 9.83 -9.75 -12.18
C LYS A 3 9.63 -8.58 -13.13
N THR A 4 8.99 -8.80 -14.28
CA THR A 4 8.81 -7.77 -15.31
C THR A 4 7.83 -6.67 -14.90
N VAL A 5 6.77 -7.02 -14.14
CA VAL A 5 5.80 -6.03 -13.62
C VAL A 5 6.45 -5.19 -12.54
N HIS A 6 7.18 -5.83 -11.62
CA HIS A 6 7.95 -5.13 -10.59
C HIS A 6 9.03 -4.21 -11.18
N GLU A 7 9.81 -4.69 -12.15
CA GLU A 7 10.83 -3.90 -12.87
C GLU A 7 10.21 -2.69 -13.60
N LEU A 8 9.02 -2.86 -14.19
CA LEU A 8 8.27 -1.75 -14.78
C LEU A 8 7.85 -0.72 -13.72
N GLY A 9 7.37 -1.18 -12.55
CA GLY A 9 7.05 -0.32 -11.41
C GLY A 9 8.25 0.52 -10.96
N LEU A 10 9.42 -0.10 -10.83
CA LEU A 10 10.67 0.60 -10.52
C LEU A 10 11.04 1.63 -11.59
N ALA A 11 10.93 1.27 -12.88
CA ALA A 11 11.23 2.18 -13.98
C ALA A 11 10.29 3.39 -14.04
N LEU A 12 9.01 3.20 -13.70
CA LEU A 12 8.02 4.27 -13.59
C LEU A 12 8.28 5.15 -12.37
N SER A 13 8.63 4.55 -11.23
CA SER A 13 8.90 5.30 -10.01
C SER A 13 10.15 6.18 -10.13
N ARG A 14 11.19 5.74 -10.86
CA ARG A 14 12.36 6.58 -11.19
C ARG A 14 12.02 7.83 -12.01
N LYS A 15 10.89 7.82 -12.71
CA LYS A 15 10.39 8.94 -13.51
C LYS A 15 9.24 9.67 -12.81
N GLU A 16 9.03 9.41 -11.53
CA GLU A 16 7.98 10.03 -10.70
C GLU A 16 6.55 9.76 -11.17
N PHE A 17 6.34 8.72 -12.01
CA PHE A 17 5.00 8.24 -12.37
C PHE A 17 4.42 7.37 -11.24
N ASN A 18 4.26 7.96 -10.04
CA ASN A 18 4.02 7.26 -8.79
C ASN A 18 2.72 6.43 -8.79
N ALA A 19 1.61 6.95 -9.32
CA ALA A 19 0.36 6.20 -9.42
C ALA A 19 0.47 4.96 -10.32
N ALA A 20 1.19 5.08 -11.44
CA ALA A 20 1.41 3.96 -12.35
C ALA A 20 2.41 2.94 -11.77
N ALA A 21 3.41 3.41 -11.03
CA ALA A 21 4.32 2.56 -10.27
C ALA A 21 3.57 1.77 -9.18
N ASP A 22 2.69 2.43 -8.43
CA ASP A 22 1.88 1.79 -7.38
C ASP A 22 0.98 0.71 -7.95
N PHE A 23 0.33 0.97 -9.08
CA PHE A 23 -0.43 -0.06 -9.78
C PHE A 23 0.43 -1.31 -10.07
N CYS A 24 1.66 -1.12 -10.54
CA CYS A 24 2.57 -2.23 -10.83
C CYS A 24 3.00 -2.96 -9.55
N PHE A 25 3.30 -2.24 -8.47
CA PHE A 25 3.68 -2.83 -7.18
C PHE A 25 2.53 -3.61 -6.54
N LEU A 26 1.31 -3.05 -6.51
CA LEU A 26 0.11 -3.74 -6.02
C LEU A 26 -0.20 -4.99 -6.84
N ALA A 27 -0.05 -4.92 -8.17
CA ALA A 27 -0.21 -6.08 -9.04
C ALA A 27 0.83 -7.16 -8.76
N ALA A 28 2.10 -6.78 -8.56
CA ALA A 28 3.16 -7.71 -8.17
C ALA A 28 2.87 -8.35 -6.81
N ASN A 29 2.45 -7.57 -5.81
CA ASN A 29 2.09 -8.02 -4.47
C ASN A 29 0.89 -8.99 -4.47
N LEU A 30 -0.03 -8.85 -5.42
CA LEU A 30 -1.16 -9.77 -5.55
C LEU A 30 -0.76 -11.11 -6.18
N LEU A 31 0.22 -11.07 -7.09
CA LEU A 31 0.64 -12.20 -7.93
C LEU A 31 1.79 -13.01 -7.32
N ASP A 32 2.62 -12.40 -6.48
CA ASP A 32 3.78 -13.00 -5.84
C ASP A 32 3.59 -12.98 -4.32
N SER A 33 3.51 -14.17 -3.70
CA SER A 33 3.27 -14.31 -2.26
C SER A 33 4.44 -13.85 -1.39
N ASP A 34 5.64 -13.79 -1.97
CA ASP A 34 6.87 -13.50 -1.24
C ASP A 34 7.28 -12.02 -1.39
N TYR A 35 6.48 -11.21 -2.10
CA TYR A 35 6.72 -9.80 -2.32
C TYR A 35 5.67 -8.95 -1.59
N ASP A 36 6.17 -8.12 -0.67
CA ASP A 36 5.39 -7.09 0.00
C ASP A 36 5.76 -5.70 -0.54
N CYS A 37 4.79 -5.02 -1.16
CA CYS A 37 5.01 -3.67 -1.69
C CYS A 37 4.99 -2.56 -0.63
N PHE A 38 4.61 -2.85 0.61
CA PHE A 38 4.57 -1.88 1.72
C PHE A 38 5.79 -1.99 2.64
N GLU A 39 6.53 -3.08 2.57
CA GLU A 39 7.79 -3.20 3.31
C GLU A 39 8.88 -2.33 2.69
N GLN A 40 9.56 -1.57 3.54
CA GLN A 40 10.75 -0.86 3.15
C GLN A 40 11.87 -1.87 2.92
N GLN A 41 12.13 -2.17 1.65
CA GLN A 41 13.21 -3.08 1.29
C GLN A 41 14.55 -2.33 1.39
N ASP A 42 15.35 -2.69 2.39
CA ASP A 42 16.76 -2.28 2.56
C ASP A 42 17.66 -2.92 1.48
N PHE A 43 17.30 -2.75 0.20
CA PHE A 43 18.19 -3.13 -0.87
C PHE A 43 19.34 -2.13 -0.92
N ILE A 44 20.53 -2.63 -0.58
CA ILE A 44 21.86 -2.05 -0.78
C ILE A 44 21.79 -1.01 -1.90
N GLN A 45 21.74 0.27 -1.51
CA GLN A 45 21.92 1.35 -2.47
C GLN A 45 23.32 1.16 -3.04
N ASN A 46 23.43 0.97 -4.35
CA ASN A 46 24.65 1.34 -5.02
C ASN A 46 24.76 2.86 -4.84
N ASP A 47 25.86 3.33 -4.25
CA ASP A 47 26.10 4.76 -3.94
C ASP A 47 25.96 5.69 -5.16
N ASP A 48 25.96 5.13 -6.37
CA ASP A 48 25.85 5.84 -7.65
C ASP A 48 24.42 5.97 -8.22
N GLU A 49 23.39 5.34 -7.64
CA GLU A 49 21.99 5.49 -8.09
C GLU A 49 21.27 6.60 -7.31
N GLU A 50 20.64 7.55 -8.02
CA GLU A 50 19.76 8.54 -7.41
C GLU A 50 18.67 7.86 -6.58
N PRO A 51 18.39 8.34 -5.34
CA PRO A 51 17.39 7.74 -4.49
C PRO A 51 16.01 7.92 -5.14
N PHE A 52 15.31 6.81 -5.36
CA PHE A 52 13.94 6.79 -5.85
C PHE A 52 13.08 5.87 -4.99
N ARG A 53 11.77 6.09 -5.02
CA ARG A 53 10.79 5.31 -4.25
C ARG A 53 10.73 3.86 -4.74
N LYS A 54 10.75 2.90 -3.81
CA LYS A 54 10.71 1.46 -4.11
C LYS A 54 9.57 0.71 -3.40
N HIS A 55 8.92 1.35 -2.44
CA HIS A 55 7.80 0.80 -1.67
C HIS A 55 6.66 1.83 -1.60
N ILE A 56 5.47 1.34 -1.26
CA ILE A 56 4.26 2.13 -1.05
C ILE A 56 4.12 2.47 0.42
N THR A 57 4.05 3.76 0.75
CA THR A 57 3.62 4.21 2.07
C THR A 57 2.09 4.40 2.09
N LEU A 58 1.59 5.21 1.16
CA LEU A 58 0.18 5.32 0.80
C LEU A 58 0.05 5.15 -0.71
N ILE A 59 -1.05 4.54 -1.16
CA ILE A 59 -1.38 4.37 -2.57
C ILE A 59 -1.67 5.75 -3.16
N ASN A 60 -0.94 6.15 -4.20
CA ASN A 60 -1.20 7.39 -4.94
C ASN A 60 -2.50 7.27 -5.75
N ALA A 61 -3.62 7.66 -5.13
CA ALA A 61 -4.95 7.67 -5.72
C ALA A 61 -5.45 9.11 -6.02
N SER A 62 -4.76 10.11 -5.48
CA SER A 62 -5.02 11.52 -5.68
C SER A 62 -4.87 11.93 -7.15
N LEU A 63 -5.79 12.77 -7.62
CA LEU A 63 -5.78 13.32 -8.97
C LEU A 63 -5.17 14.74 -8.97
N PRO A 64 -4.26 15.06 -9.91
CA PRO A 64 -3.57 16.35 -9.94
C PRO A 64 -4.49 17.58 -10.00
N ASP A 65 -5.67 17.44 -10.63
CA ASP A 65 -6.61 18.53 -10.85
C ASP A 65 -7.77 18.56 -9.82
N ASP A 66 -7.82 17.61 -8.88
CA ASP A 66 -8.91 17.49 -7.92
C ASP A 66 -8.61 18.25 -6.62
N LYS A 67 -9.01 19.52 -6.60
CA LYS A 67 -8.82 20.40 -5.44
C LYS A 67 -9.70 20.06 -4.25
N TYR A 68 -10.72 19.21 -4.41
CA TYR A 68 -11.71 18.92 -3.37
C TYR A 68 -11.37 17.66 -2.59
N TYR A 69 -10.95 16.60 -3.28
CA TYR A 69 -10.68 15.31 -2.64
C TYR A 69 -9.19 14.98 -2.56
N SER A 70 -8.34 15.62 -3.37
CA SER A 70 -6.88 15.37 -3.36
C SER A 70 -6.09 16.40 -2.54
N THR A 71 -6.75 17.11 -1.62
CA THR A 71 -6.09 18.06 -0.73
C THR A 71 -5.27 17.34 0.33
N GLN A 72 -4.06 17.82 0.61
CA GLN A 72 -3.26 17.33 1.72
C GLN A 72 -3.84 17.76 3.07
N THR A 73 -3.70 16.88 4.06
CA THR A 73 -3.99 17.15 5.46
C THR A 73 -2.95 18.11 6.06
N SER A 74 -3.20 18.58 7.29
CA SER A 74 -2.20 19.33 8.08
C SER A 74 -0.92 18.52 8.37
N TYR A 75 -0.94 17.21 8.15
CA TYR A 75 0.18 16.30 8.34
C TYR A 75 0.94 16.01 7.03
N GLY A 76 0.52 16.59 5.90
CA GLY A 76 1.27 16.55 4.63
C GLY A 76 0.99 15.33 3.74
N TRP A 77 -0.01 14.51 4.05
CA TRP A 77 -0.47 13.38 3.23
C TRP A 77 -1.92 13.57 2.76
N SER A 78 -2.36 12.85 1.73
CA SER A 78 -3.71 12.97 1.16
C SER A 78 -4.71 12.00 1.80
N ILE A 79 -5.90 12.49 2.16
CA ILE A 79 -6.99 11.64 2.67
C ILE A 79 -7.40 10.59 1.64
N THR A 80 -7.42 10.95 0.35
CA THR A 80 -7.80 10.01 -0.72
C THR A 80 -6.78 8.88 -0.84
N ASP A 81 -5.48 9.19 -0.72
CA ASP A 81 -4.42 8.18 -0.76
C ASP A 81 -4.51 7.23 0.45
N PHE A 82 -4.80 7.80 1.63
CA PHE A 82 -5.04 7.02 2.84
C PHE A 82 -6.25 6.09 2.70
N GLN A 83 -7.38 6.60 2.21
CA GLN A 83 -8.60 5.80 1.99
C GLN A 83 -8.38 4.69 0.97
N ALA A 84 -7.68 4.97 -0.13
CA ALA A 84 -7.32 3.96 -1.11
C ALA A 84 -6.47 2.84 -0.49
N THR A 85 -5.54 3.20 0.41
CA THR A 85 -4.70 2.26 1.13
C THR A 85 -5.51 1.40 2.11
N GLU A 86 -6.44 1.99 2.89
CA GLU A 86 -7.35 1.25 3.77
C GLU A 86 -8.27 0.29 3.00
N ILE A 87 -8.76 0.69 1.82
CA ILE A 87 -9.57 -0.18 0.95
C ILE A 87 -8.75 -1.38 0.47
N TYR A 88 -7.50 -1.15 0.08
CA TYR A 88 -6.61 -2.23 -0.34
C TYR A 88 -6.29 -3.19 0.82
N ASP A 89 -5.93 -2.67 2.00
CA ASP A 89 -5.72 -3.46 3.22
C ASP A 89 -6.93 -4.35 3.51
N PHE A 90 -8.12 -3.78 3.47
CA PHE A 90 -9.36 -4.50 3.68
C PHE A 90 -9.57 -5.60 2.64
N ALA A 91 -9.34 -5.32 1.35
CA ALA A 91 -9.48 -6.30 0.28
C ALA A 91 -8.52 -7.49 0.45
N ILE A 92 -7.28 -7.23 0.85
CA ILE A 92 -6.30 -8.28 1.16
C ILE A 92 -6.78 -9.11 2.36
N ARG A 93 -7.19 -8.49 3.46
CA ARG A 93 -7.73 -9.22 4.62
C ARG A 93 -8.93 -10.09 4.26
N MET A 94 -9.83 -9.63 3.39
CA MET A 94 -10.97 -10.43 2.94
C MET A 94 -10.56 -11.66 2.13
N LYS A 95 -9.58 -11.53 1.21
CA LYS A 95 -9.06 -12.66 0.42
C LYS A 95 -8.55 -13.80 1.32
N HIS A 96 -8.01 -13.44 2.48
CA HIS A 96 -7.40 -14.36 3.43
C HIS A 96 -8.30 -14.68 4.64
N SER A 97 -9.53 -14.16 4.66
CA SER A 97 -10.52 -14.53 5.67
C SER A 97 -10.96 -15.98 5.46
N PRO A 98 -11.01 -16.81 6.51
CA PRO A 98 -11.44 -18.21 6.43
C PRO A 98 -12.90 -18.37 5.97
N GLU A 99 -13.70 -17.30 5.95
CA GLU A 99 -15.09 -17.31 5.46
C GLU A 99 -15.23 -17.62 3.97
N SER A 100 -14.16 -17.49 3.18
CA SER A 100 -14.17 -17.90 1.76
C SER A 100 -14.34 -19.41 1.57
N SER A 101 -14.31 -20.21 2.65
CA SER A 101 -14.43 -21.67 2.59
C SER A 101 -15.67 -22.28 3.27
N GLN A 102 -16.49 -21.55 4.05
CA GLN A 102 -17.76 -22.10 4.57
C GLN A 102 -18.64 -21.03 5.22
N GLY A 103 -19.91 -20.99 4.81
CA GLY A 103 -20.91 -20.10 5.40
C GLY A 103 -21.30 -20.53 6.83
N SER A 104 -21.29 -19.57 7.74
CA SER A 104 -22.14 -19.56 8.94
C SER A 104 -22.09 -18.19 9.60
N ASP A 105 -23.26 -17.73 10.02
CA ASP A 105 -23.53 -16.42 10.62
C ASP A 105 -22.80 -16.20 11.96
N GLU A 106 -21.60 -15.61 11.94
CA GLU A 106 -21.03 -14.95 13.11
C GLU A 106 -19.84 -14.07 12.69
N TYR A 107 -19.89 -12.76 12.99
CA TYR A 107 -18.78 -11.83 12.72
C TYR A 107 -17.55 -12.24 13.54
N PRO A 108 -16.46 -12.74 12.93
CA PRO A 108 -15.28 -13.13 13.68
C PRO A 108 -14.48 -11.86 13.99
N LEU A 109 -14.22 -11.64 15.27
CA LEU A 109 -13.14 -10.74 15.68
C LEU A 109 -11.84 -11.28 15.09
N LEU A 110 -11.18 -10.46 14.26
CA LEU A 110 -9.91 -10.73 13.57
C LEU A 110 -8.85 -11.25 14.55
N GLN A 111 -8.77 -12.58 14.69
CA GLN A 111 -7.63 -13.24 15.32
C GLN A 111 -6.55 -13.33 14.25
N GLY A 112 -5.55 -12.45 14.37
CA GLY A 112 -4.46 -12.31 13.42
C GLY A 112 -3.74 -13.64 13.20
N SER A 113 -3.87 -14.18 11.99
CA SER A 113 -2.87 -15.07 11.43
C SER A 113 -1.62 -14.24 11.18
N ASP A 114 -0.49 -14.66 11.75
CA ASP A 114 0.83 -14.01 11.63
C ASP A 114 1.32 -13.83 10.17
N GLU A 115 0.59 -14.35 9.18
CA GLU A 115 0.86 -14.26 7.74
C GLU A 115 0.50 -12.91 7.09
N TYR A 116 -0.19 -11.99 7.78
CA TYR A 116 -0.52 -10.66 7.22
C TYR A 116 -0.02 -9.52 8.11
N ARG A 117 1.26 -9.18 7.90
CA ARG A 117 1.97 -8.09 8.59
C ARG A 117 2.13 -6.82 7.75
N SER A 118 1.75 -6.83 6.46
CA SER A 118 2.23 -5.84 5.48
C SER A 118 1.98 -4.38 5.87
N LEU A 119 0.73 -4.01 6.12
CA LEU A 119 0.36 -2.66 6.51
C LEU A 119 0.35 -2.46 8.03
N GLN A 120 0.06 -3.51 8.80
CA GLN A 120 0.10 -3.42 10.27
C GLN A 120 1.51 -3.24 10.84
N GLY A 121 2.54 -3.68 10.11
CA GLY A 121 3.95 -3.52 10.46
C GLY A 121 4.60 -2.23 9.96
N SER A 122 3.95 -1.46 9.07
CA SER A 122 4.48 -0.16 8.63
C SER A 122 4.20 0.92 9.67
N ASP A 123 5.26 1.45 10.27
CA ASP A 123 5.20 2.56 11.23
C ASP A 123 4.58 3.82 10.60
N GLU A 124 4.90 4.10 9.34
CA GLU A 124 4.38 5.23 8.58
C GLU A 124 2.87 5.12 8.36
N TYR A 125 2.39 3.93 8.00
CA TYR A 125 0.96 3.70 7.81
C TYR A 125 0.20 3.78 9.13
N GLN A 126 0.71 3.16 10.22
CA GLN A 126 0.08 3.26 11.54
C GLN A 126 0.02 4.71 12.03
N LYS A 127 1.06 5.50 11.76
CA LYS A 127 1.05 6.93 12.04
C LYS A 127 -0.04 7.66 11.26
N CYS A 128 -0.18 7.41 9.96
CA CYS A 128 -1.25 8.03 9.14
C CYS A 128 -2.65 7.68 9.68
N ARG A 129 -2.87 6.44 10.14
CA ARG A 129 -4.14 6.03 10.77
C ARG A 129 -4.46 6.83 12.03
N LEU A 130 -3.47 7.03 12.90
CA LEU A 130 -3.63 7.84 14.13
C LEU A 130 -3.91 9.31 13.80
N GLU A 131 -3.18 9.87 12.83
CA GLU A 131 -3.38 11.24 12.38
C GLU A 131 -4.76 11.42 11.72
N TYR A 132 -5.25 10.44 10.96
CA TYR A 132 -6.60 10.45 10.40
C TYR A 132 -7.68 10.51 11.49
N ALA A 133 -7.50 9.77 12.59
CA ALA A 133 -8.43 9.79 13.72
C ALA A 133 -8.53 11.18 14.39
N HIS A 134 -7.47 12.01 14.32
CA HIS A 134 -7.51 13.39 14.82
C HIS A 134 -8.19 14.38 13.86
N LEU A 135 -8.45 13.99 12.61
CA LEU A 135 -9.12 14.83 11.61
C LEU A 135 -10.64 14.66 11.58
N LEU A 136 -11.17 13.65 12.30
CA LEU A 136 -12.60 13.35 12.44
C LEU A 136 -13.21 14.08 13.65
#